data_AF-A0A382DDB8-F1
#
_entry.id   AF-A0A382DDB8-F1
#
_cell.length_a   1.000
_cell.length_b   1.000
_cell.length_c   1.000
_cell.angle_alpha   90.00
_cell.angle_beta   90.00
_cell.angle_gamma   90.00
#
_symmetry.space_group_name_H-M   'P 1'
#
loop_
_entity.id
_entity.type
_entity.pdbx_description
1 polymer ?
#
loop_
_entity_poly.entity_id
_entity_poly.type
_entity_poly.pdbx_seq_one_letter_code
_entity_poly.pdbx_strand_id
1 'polypeptide(L)'
;MNPQRSIIIDMIATFIAKKCLAPARPVFNKMTDEELIHMVGWAEKWPVEKVYDTAFEQVFPTTQLKEAKPDFRHWFVADHPKLPMIVREELIRAFRIHMVSGRMDVLRLGAVMAVWAKRSMWIGLVLSFLFLVV
;
A
#
# COMPACT_ATOMS: atom_id res chain seq x y z
N MET A 1 5.02 0.57 -19.25
CA MET A 1 5.17 -0.89 -18.98
C MET A 1 4.23 -1.65 -19.90
N ASN A 2 4.70 -2.71 -20.56
CA ASN A 2 3.87 -3.53 -21.44
C ASN A 2 2.86 -4.35 -20.59
N PRO A 3 1.54 -4.17 -20.74
CA PRO A 3 0.53 -4.72 -19.84
C PRO A 3 0.55 -6.25 -19.73
N GLN A 4 1.02 -6.96 -20.77
CA GLN A 4 1.11 -8.42 -20.73
C GLN A 4 2.24 -8.95 -19.84
N ARG A 5 3.37 -8.23 -19.74
CA ARG A 5 4.51 -8.66 -18.90
C ARG A 5 4.22 -8.47 -17.41
N SER A 6 3.43 -7.46 -17.03
CA SER A 6 3.03 -7.26 -15.63
C SER A 6 2.08 -8.36 -15.13
N ILE A 7 1.21 -8.90 -15.98
CA ILE A 7 0.21 -9.90 -15.56
C ILE A 7 0.87 -11.20 -15.10
N ILE A 8 1.89 -11.67 -15.83
CA ILE A 8 2.59 -12.93 -15.48
C ILE A 8 3.36 -12.77 -14.17
N ILE A 9 4.05 -11.63 -13.99
CA ILE A 9 4.80 -11.33 -12.76
C ILE A 9 3.84 -11.24 -11.58
N ASP A 10 2.71 -10.55 -11.73
CA ASP A 10 1.68 -10.44 -10.68
C ASP A 10 1.11 -11.81 -10.32
N MET A 11 0.89 -12.69 -11.32
CA MET A 11 0.38 -14.04 -11.09
C MET A 11 1.37 -14.91 -10.31
N ILE A 12 2.66 -14.89 -10.69
CA ILE A 12 3.73 -15.63 -10.00
C ILE A 12 3.90 -15.10 -8.57
N ALA A 13 3.93 -13.78 -8.40
CA ALA A 13 4.00 -13.14 -7.09
C ALA A 13 2.79 -13.57 -6.24
N THR A 14 1.57 -13.45 -6.75
CA THR A 14 0.37 -13.88 -6.00
C THR A 14 0.44 -15.35 -5.60
N PHE A 15 0.94 -16.22 -6.47
CA PHE A 15 1.12 -17.64 -6.17
C PHE A 15 2.13 -17.88 -5.05
N ILE A 16 3.32 -17.26 -5.13
CA ILE A 16 4.36 -17.38 -4.10
C ILE A 16 3.87 -16.79 -2.77
N ALA A 17 3.18 -15.64 -2.80
CA ALA A 17 2.64 -15.01 -1.60
C ALA A 17 1.67 -15.95 -0.87
N LYS A 18 0.74 -16.57 -1.60
CA LYS A 18 -0.25 -17.50 -1.02
C LYS A 18 0.37 -18.79 -0.48
N LYS A 19 1.42 -19.29 -1.13
CA LYS A 19 2.10 -20.53 -0.74
C LYS A 19 3.10 -20.34 0.40
N CYS A 20 3.82 -19.22 0.42
CA CYS A 20 4.99 -19.05 1.28
C CYS A 20 4.76 -18.05 2.42
N LEU A 21 3.73 -17.19 2.36
CA LEU A 21 3.46 -16.20 3.39
C LEU A 21 2.22 -16.58 4.21
N ALA A 22 2.35 -16.51 5.53
CA ALA A 22 1.20 -16.59 6.42
C ALA A 22 0.19 -15.45 6.09
N PRO A 23 -1.13 -15.68 6.27
CA PRO A 23 -2.14 -14.65 6.06
C PRO A 23 -1.83 -13.43 6.94
N ALA A 24 -1.49 -12.31 6.31
CA ALA A 24 -1.18 -11.08 7.01
C ALA A 24 -2.48 -10.39 7.41
N ARG A 25 -2.55 -9.95 8.67
CA ARG A 25 -3.58 -9.04 9.14
C ARG A 25 -2.97 -7.64 9.18
N PRO A 26 -3.39 -6.71 8.31
CA PRO A 26 -2.87 -5.35 8.32
C PRO A 26 -3.21 -4.69 9.66
N VAL A 27 -2.23 -4.00 10.25
CA VAL A 27 -2.40 -3.25 11.49
C VAL A 27 -2.72 -1.80 11.12
N PHE A 28 -3.99 -1.53 10.80
CA PHE A 28 -4.45 -0.21 10.33
C PHE A 28 -4.18 0.93 11.33
N ASN A 29 -4.06 0.62 12.63
CA ASN A 29 -3.78 1.62 13.67
C ASN A 29 -2.35 2.20 13.57
N LYS A 30 -1.43 1.52 12.88
CA LYS A 30 -0.06 1.99 12.66
C LYS A 30 0.15 2.60 11.28
N MET A 31 -0.86 2.54 10.41
CA MET A 31 -0.79 3.02 9.03
C MET A 31 -1.23 4.48 8.98
N THR A 32 -0.46 5.31 8.26
CA THR A 32 -0.86 6.69 8.00
C THR A 32 -1.97 6.73 6.94
N ASP A 33 -2.73 7.82 6.91
CA ASP A 33 -3.80 7.96 5.92
C ASP A 33 -3.23 8.06 4.50
N GLU A 34 -2.05 8.66 4.36
CA GLU A 34 -1.29 8.69 3.11
C GLU A 34 -0.93 7.27 2.62
N GLU A 35 -0.34 6.44 3.50
CA GLU A 35 -0.02 5.05 3.19
C GLU A 35 -1.27 4.26 2.75
N LEU A 36 -2.40 4.48 3.43
CA LEU A 36 -3.66 3.82 3.11
C LEU A 36 -4.13 4.19 1.69
N ILE A 37 -4.12 5.48 1.33
CA ILE A 37 -4.50 5.93 -0.02
C ILE A 37 -3.53 5.36 -1.06
N HIS A 38 -2.22 5.37 -0.80
CA HIS A 38 -1.23 4.80 -1.72
C HIS A 38 -1.45 3.31 -1.95
N MET A 39 -1.77 2.54 -0.91
CA MET A 39 -2.02 1.11 -1.05
C MET A 39 -3.30 0.82 -1.85
N VAL A 40 -4.37 1.59 -1.62
CA VAL A 40 -5.61 1.46 -2.39
C VAL A 40 -5.39 1.90 -3.85
N GLY A 41 -4.68 3.01 -4.08
CA GLY A 41 -4.34 3.49 -5.42
C GLY A 41 -3.49 2.50 -6.21
N TRP A 42 -2.54 1.85 -5.55
CA TRP A 42 -1.79 0.76 -6.16
C TRP A 42 -2.71 -0.42 -6.54
N ALA A 43 -3.63 -0.83 -5.65
CA ALA A 43 -4.52 -1.97 -5.89
C ALA A 43 -5.54 -1.75 -7.00
N GLU A 44 -6.01 -0.50 -7.18
CA GLU A 44 -6.93 -0.11 -8.25
C GLU A 44 -6.23 0.41 -9.51
N LYS A 45 -4.90 0.56 -9.47
CA LYS A 45 -4.11 1.20 -10.53
C LYS A 45 -4.59 2.61 -10.83
N TRP A 46 -4.97 3.35 -9.78
CA TRP A 46 -5.46 4.71 -9.85
C TRP A 46 -4.43 5.70 -9.30
N PRO A 47 -4.41 6.94 -9.78
CA PRO A 47 -3.64 7.99 -9.13
C PRO A 47 -4.22 8.27 -7.73
N VAL A 48 -3.35 8.63 -6.80
CA VAL A 48 -3.66 8.89 -5.37
C VAL A 48 -4.79 9.92 -5.22
N GLU A 49 -4.74 10.99 -6.03
CA GLU A 49 -5.77 12.03 -6.09
C GLU A 49 -7.15 11.46 -6.44
N LYS A 50 -7.23 10.56 -7.41
CA LYS A 50 -8.51 9.92 -7.78
C LYS A 50 -9.05 9.05 -6.65
N VAL A 51 -8.19 8.36 -5.91
CA VAL A 51 -8.61 7.55 -4.75
C VAL A 51 -9.14 8.45 -3.64
N TYR A 52 -8.44 9.56 -3.36
CA TYR A 52 -8.88 10.57 -2.42
C TYR A 52 -10.25 11.14 -2.80
N ASP A 53 -10.41 11.58 -4.05
CA ASP A 53 -11.66 12.12 -4.57
C ASP A 53 -12.81 11.12 -4.44
N THR A 54 -12.58 9.88 -4.86
CA THR A 54 -13.59 8.82 -4.79
C THR A 54 -13.97 8.51 -3.35
N ALA A 55 -13.01 8.48 -2.42
CA ALA A 55 -13.29 8.20 -1.02
C ALA A 55 -14.18 9.27 -0.39
N PHE A 56 -13.99 10.55 -0.73
CA PHE A 56 -14.86 11.63 -0.29
C PHE A 56 -16.25 11.59 -0.95
N GLU A 57 -16.33 11.28 -2.25
CA GLU A 57 -17.59 11.16 -2.98
C GLU A 57 -18.47 10.01 -2.48
N GLN A 58 -17.88 8.92 -2.00
CA GLN A 58 -18.63 7.78 -1.45
C GLN A 58 -19.19 8.07 -0.04
N VAL A 59 -18.56 8.98 0.70
CA VAL A 59 -18.94 9.29 2.09
C VAL A 59 -19.89 10.48 2.18
N PHE A 60 -19.64 11.54 1.39
CA PHE A 60 -20.36 12.79 1.50
C PHE A 60 -21.34 12.99 0.33
N PRO A 61 -22.56 13.49 0.59
CA PRO A 61 -23.46 13.94 -0.47
C PRO A 61 -22.82 15.05 -1.31
N THR A 62 -23.20 15.16 -2.58
CA THR A 62 -22.65 16.15 -3.52
C THR A 62 -22.78 17.61 -3.05
N THR A 63 -23.81 17.91 -2.26
CA THR A 63 -24.03 19.23 -1.64
C THR A 63 -23.00 19.57 -0.55
N GLN A 64 -22.54 18.59 0.23
CA GLN A 64 -21.60 18.79 1.35
C GLN A 64 -20.14 18.55 0.95
N LEU A 65 -19.92 17.93 -0.21
CA LEU A 65 -18.58 17.56 -0.70
C LEU A 65 -17.64 18.77 -0.83
N LYS A 66 -18.15 19.92 -1.28
CA LYS A 66 -17.33 21.14 -1.47
C LYS A 66 -16.79 21.71 -0.17
N GLU A 67 -17.52 21.55 0.93
CA GLU A 67 -17.13 22.05 2.25
C GLU A 67 -16.31 21.02 3.03
N ALA A 68 -16.65 19.74 2.87
CA ALA A 68 -16.02 18.65 3.62
C ALA A 68 -14.67 18.20 3.04
N LYS A 69 -14.43 18.42 1.74
CA LYS A 69 -13.22 17.96 1.03
C LYS A 69 -12.18 19.07 0.95
N PRO A 70 -11.08 18.99 1.73
CA PRO A 70 -9.94 19.88 1.52
C PRO A 70 -9.31 19.62 0.15
N ASP A 71 -8.71 20.66 -0.43
CA ASP A 71 -7.95 20.53 -1.68
C ASP A 71 -6.86 19.47 -1.53
N PHE A 72 -6.77 18.56 -2.51
CA PHE A 72 -5.88 17.41 -2.44
C PHE A 72 -4.41 17.83 -2.29
N ARG A 73 -3.95 18.85 -3.03
CA ARG A 73 -2.55 19.29 -2.96
C ARG A 73 -2.24 19.93 -1.61
N HIS A 74 -3.17 20.72 -1.09
CA HIS A 74 -3.00 21.33 0.23
C HIS A 74 -2.99 20.28 1.33
N TRP A 75 -3.88 19.30 1.26
CA TRP A 75 -3.94 18.19 2.19
C TRP A 75 -2.67 17.31 2.10
N PHE A 76 -2.20 16.96 0.90
CA PHE A 76 -1.07 16.05 0.69
C PHE A 76 0.28 16.62 1.15
N VAL A 77 0.45 17.94 1.14
CA VAL A 77 1.70 18.61 1.57
C VAL A 77 1.68 18.97 3.06
N ALA A 78 0.54 18.82 3.74
CA ALA A 78 0.42 19.13 5.17
C ALA A 78 1.28 18.17 6.01
N ASP A 79 1.81 18.67 7.14
CA ASP A 79 2.55 17.84 8.08
C ASP A 79 1.58 16.91 8.83
N HIS A 80 1.73 15.59 8.63
CA HIS A 80 0.83 14.54 9.11
C HIS A 80 -0.64 14.71 8.70
N PRO A 81 -0.95 14.54 7.41
CA PRO A 81 -2.30 14.74 6.90
C PRO A 81 -3.25 13.69 7.47
N LYS A 82 -4.37 14.14 8.03
CA LYS A 82 -5.40 13.29 8.61
C LYS A 82 -6.68 13.36 7.80
N LEU A 83 -7.25 12.20 7.52
CA LEU A 83 -8.59 12.09 6.94
C LEU A 83 -9.65 12.14 8.03
N PRO A 84 -10.86 12.63 7.71
CA PRO A 84 -12.03 12.37 8.54
C PRO A 84 -12.19 10.86 8.76
N MET A 85 -12.54 10.44 9.99
CA MET A 85 -12.62 9.03 10.36
C MET A 85 -13.50 8.21 9.40
N ILE A 86 -14.62 8.78 8.96
CA ILE A 86 -15.57 8.12 8.06
C ILE A 86 -14.94 7.83 6.69
N VAL A 87 -14.11 8.74 6.17
CA VAL A 87 -13.36 8.55 4.91
C VAL A 87 -12.27 7.50 5.08
N ARG A 88 -11.58 7.52 6.23
CA ARG A 88 -10.59 6.49 6.57
C ARG A 88 -11.22 5.10 6.65
N GLU A 89 -12.41 4.97 7.23
CA GLU A 89 -13.14 3.70 7.32
C GLU A 89 -13.52 3.13 5.95
N GLU A 90 -13.99 3.98 5.03
CA GLU A 90 -14.28 3.53 3.66
C GLU A 90 -13.02 3.11 2.91
N LEU A 91 -11.88 3.79 3.12
CA LEU A 91 -10.60 3.33 2.58
C LEU A 91 -10.15 2.00 3.18
N ILE A 92 -10.34 1.78 4.49
CA ILE A 92 -10.07 0.48 5.15
C ILE A 92 -10.98 -0.61 4.59
N ARG A 93 -12.24 -0.30 4.30
CA ARG A 93 -13.19 -1.21 3.67
C ARG A 93 -12.74 -1.59 2.25
N ALA A 94 -12.40 -0.60 1.42
CA ALA A 94 -11.85 -0.82 0.08
C ALA A 94 -10.57 -1.66 0.14
N PHE A 95 -9.68 -1.35 1.09
CA PHE A 95 -8.45 -2.12 1.32
C PHE A 95 -8.75 -3.59 1.61
N ARG A 96 -9.73 -3.86 2.50
CA ARG A 96 -10.11 -5.23 2.86
C ARG A 96 -10.63 -6.02 1.66
N ILE A 97 -11.42 -5.39 0.79
CA ILE A 97 -11.90 -6.00 -0.46
C ILE A 97 -10.72 -6.38 -1.35
N HIS A 98 -9.75 -5.49 -1.51
CA HIS A 98 -8.57 -5.76 -2.33
C HIS A 98 -7.63 -6.82 -1.76
N MET A 99 -7.52 -6.93 -0.43
CA MET A 99 -6.82 -8.06 0.19
C MET A 99 -7.46 -9.39 -0.17
N VAL A 100 -8.80 -9.49 -0.10
CA VAL A 100 -9.51 -10.74 -0.43
C VAL A 100 -9.33 -11.08 -1.92
N SER A 101 -9.31 -10.08 -2.80
CA SER A 101 -9.06 -10.29 -4.24
C SER A 101 -7.62 -10.70 -4.57
N GLY A 102 -6.67 -10.63 -3.62
CA GLY A 102 -5.28 -11.01 -3.82
C GLY A 102 -4.42 -9.99 -4.57
N ARG A 103 -4.97 -8.84 -4.98
CA ARG A 103 -4.16 -7.78 -5.63
C ARG A 103 -3.05 -7.31 -4.71
N MET A 104 -3.32 -7.20 -3.41
CA MET A 104 -2.34 -6.76 -2.40
C MET A 104 -1.26 -7.80 -2.06
N ASP A 105 -1.35 -9.03 -2.58
CA ASP A 105 -0.35 -10.07 -2.31
C ASP A 105 1.02 -9.75 -2.92
N VAL A 106 1.07 -9.01 -4.04
CA VAL A 106 2.32 -8.53 -4.65
C VAL A 106 3.02 -7.51 -3.75
N LEU A 107 2.27 -6.57 -3.17
CA LEU A 107 2.81 -5.60 -2.21
C LEU A 107 3.36 -6.29 -0.96
N ARG A 108 2.64 -7.30 -0.46
CA ARG A 108 3.08 -8.10 0.69
C ARG A 108 4.39 -8.84 0.40
N LEU A 109 4.52 -9.42 -0.79
CA LEU A 109 5.77 -10.04 -1.21
C LEU A 109 6.92 -9.04 -1.32
N GLY A 110 6.67 -7.88 -1.92
CA GLY A 110 7.67 -6.80 -2.01
C GLY A 110 8.16 -6.38 -0.62
N ALA A 111 7.25 -6.18 0.33
CA ALA A 111 7.59 -5.82 1.71
C ALA A 111 8.44 -6.90 2.40
N VAL A 112 8.08 -8.18 2.23
CA VAL A 112 8.87 -9.30 2.78
C VAL A 112 10.25 -9.34 2.13
N MET A 113 10.32 -9.30 0.80
CA MET A 113 11.58 -9.30 0.06
C MET A 113 12.51 -8.16 0.50
N ALA A 114 11.99 -6.97 0.77
CA ALA A 114 12.77 -5.84 1.27
C ALA A 114 13.38 -6.11 2.66
N VAL A 115 12.62 -6.72 3.57
CA VAL A 115 13.11 -7.10 4.91
C VAL A 115 14.21 -8.15 4.81
N TRP A 116 14.02 -9.18 3.98
CA TRP A 116 15.02 -10.21 3.73
C TRP A 116 16.27 -9.63 3.07
N ALA A 117 16.12 -8.76 2.07
CA ALA A 117 17.25 -8.10 1.40
C ALA A 117 18.09 -7.27 2.38
N LYS A 118 17.46 -6.49 3.27
CA LYS A 118 18.18 -5.76 4.32
C LYS A 118 18.95 -6.72 5.23
N ARG A 119 18.34 -7.84 5.63
CA ARG A 119 18.99 -8.83 6.49
C ARG A 119 20.18 -9.50 5.79
N SER A 120 20.02 -9.85 4.51
CA SER A 120 21.09 -10.40 3.67
C SER A 120 22.25 -9.40 3.48
N MET A 121 21.96 -8.11 3.38
CA MET A 121 22.99 -7.06 3.28
C MET A 121 23.90 -7.04 4.52
N TRP A 122 23.33 -7.12 5.72
CA TRP A 122 24.11 -7.20 6.96
C TRP A 122 24.94 -8.47 7.05
N ILE A 123 24.36 -9.61 6.65
CA ILE A 123 25.07 -10.90 6.61
C ILE A 123 26.26 -10.83 5.65
N GLY A 124 26.06 -10.28 4.44
CA GLY A 124 27.11 -10.07 3.47
C GLY A 124 28.20 -9.13 3.97
N LEU A 125 27.83 -8.05 4.67
CA LEU A 125 28.79 -7.10 5.24
C LEU A 125 29.66 -7.75 6.33
N VAL A 126 29.08 -8.57 7.19
CA VAL A 126 29.81 -9.32 8.22
C VAL A 126 30.73 -10.39 7.60
N LEU A 127 30.26 -11.13 6.60
CA LEU A 127 31.07 -12.11 5.88
C LEU A 127 32.25 -11.48 5.15
N SER A 128 32.05 -10.33 4.49
CA SER A 128 33.13 -9.58 3.85
C SER A 128 34.17 -9.09 4.87
N PHE A 129 33.73 -8.67 6.06
CA PHE A 129 34.65 -8.26 7.11
C PHE A 129 35.47 -9.43 7.67
N LEU A 130 34.84 -10.60 7.85
CA LEU A 130 35.53 -11.83 8.27
C LEU A 130 36.56 -12.29 7.22
N PHE A 131 36.22 -12.22 5.93
CA PHE A 131 37.14 -12.58 4.85
C PHE A 131 38.31 -11.61 4.69
N LEU A 132 38.14 -10.34 5.09
CA LEU A 132 39.19 -9.32 5.01
C LEU A 132 40.17 -9.37 6.20
N VAL A 133 39.73 -9.92 7.33
CA VAL A 133 40.53 -10.06 8.56
C VAL A 133 41.32 -11.38 8.63
N VAL A 134 40.87 -12.42 7.90
CA VAL A 134 41.56 -13.72 7.74
C VAL A 134 42.61 -13.62 6.63
#